data_AF-Q9NWP5-F1
#
_entry.id   AF-Q9NWP5-F1
#
_cell.length_a   1.000
_cell.length_b   1.000
_cell.length_c   1.000
_cell.angle_alpha   90.00
_cell.angle_beta   90.00
_cell.angle_gamma   90.00
#
_symmetry.space_group_name_H-M   'P 1'
#
loop_
_entity.id
_entity.type
_entity.pdbx_description
1 polymer ?
#
loop_
_entity_poly.entity_id
_entity_poly.type
_entity_poly.pdbx_seq_one_letter_code
_entity_poly.pdbx_strand_id
1 'polypeptide(L)'
;MKVLPVYMNCLLKNCVLLSRPEISTDERAYQRQLVMTMGVADSQLFFYPQLLPIHTLDVKSTMLPAAVRCSESRLSEEGIFLLANGLHMFLWLGVSSPPELIQGIFNVPSFAHINTDMVSIIFIAFVVI
;
A
#
# COMPACT_ATOMS: atom_id res chain seq x y z
N MET A 1 -20.76 16.21 -4.72
CA MET A 1 -20.02 15.19 -3.95
C MET A 1 -19.61 14.02 -4.87
N LYS A 2 -18.54 14.17 -5.68
CA LYS A 2 -18.24 13.19 -6.74
C LYS A 2 -17.57 11.90 -6.24
N VAL A 3 -16.65 11.99 -5.28
CA VAL A 3 -15.86 10.85 -4.76
C VAL A 3 -16.38 10.29 -3.43
N LEU A 4 -17.41 10.91 -2.86
CA LEU A 4 -18.00 10.50 -1.57
C LEU A 4 -18.42 9.02 -1.55
N PRO A 5 -19.07 8.45 -2.58
CA PRO A 5 -19.46 7.04 -2.55
C PRO A 5 -18.26 6.09 -2.46
N VAL A 6 -17.11 6.47 -3.04
CA VAL A 6 -15.88 5.68 -3.00
C VAL A 6 -15.31 5.66 -1.58
N TYR A 7 -15.18 6.83 -0.95
CA TYR A 7 -14.70 6.94 0.44
C TYR A 7 -15.64 6.24 1.43
N MET A 8 -16.95 6.36 1.25
CA MET A 8 -17.93 5.66 2.09
C MET A 8 -17.81 4.15 1.96
N ASN A 9 -17.60 3.62 0.75
CA ASN A 9 -17.35 2.20 0.56
C ASN A 9 -16.04 1.73 1.22
N CYS A 10 -14.97 2.54 1.17
CA CYS A 10 -13.73 2.25 1.89
C CYS A 10 -13.95 2.18 3.41
N LEU A 11 -14.71 3.12 3.97
CA LEU A 11 -15.07 3.12 5.38
C LEU A 11 -15.84 1.84 5.76
N LEU A 12 -16.84 1.46 4.96
CA LEU A 12 -17.63 0.24 5.21
C LEU A 12 -16.80 -1.05 5.07
N LYS A 13 -15.76 -1.03 4.22
CA LYS A 13 -14.83 -2.15 4.08
C LYS A 13 -13.78 -2.25 5.20
N ASN A 14 -13.65 -1.23 6.04
CA ASN A 14 -12.64 -1.21 7.09
C ASN A 14 -12.92 -2.26 8.18
N CYS A 15 -11.87 -2.85 8.76
CA CYS A 15 -11.96 -3.91 9.75
C CYS A 15 -12.64 -3.50 11.07
N VAL A 16 -12.71 -2.21 11.37
CA VAL A 16 -13.45 -1.70 12.55
C VAL A 16 -14.94 -1.95 12.42
N LEU A 17 -15.49 -1.85 11.20
CA LEU A 17 -16.92 -2.06 10.94
C LEU A 17 -17.21 -3.47 10.41
N LEU A 18 -16.24 -4.08 9.73
CA LEU A 18 -16.39 -5.39 9.12
C LEU A 18 -15.86 -6.49 10.03
N SER A 19 -16.71 -7.47 10.35
CA SER A 19 -16.28 -8.67 11.09
C SER A 19 -15.53 -9.62 10.15
N ARG A 20 -14.19 -9.50 10.09
CA ARG A 20 -13.33 -10.50 9.44
C ARG A 20 -12.74 -11.46 10.48
N PRO A 21 -12.79 -12.79 10.28
CA PRO A 21 -12.23 -13.76 11.22
C PRO A 21 -10.69 -13.72 11.29
N GLU A 22 -10.02 -13.13 10.30
CA GLU A 22 -8.56 -13.04 10.20
C GLU A 22 -7.96 -11.92 11.07
N ILE A 23 -8.78 -10.97 11.54
CA ILE A 23 -8.30 -9.76 12.22
C ILE A 23 -8.61 -9.85 13.72
N SER A 24 -7.58 -9.67 14.55
CA SER A 24 -7.71 -9.71 16.01
C SER A 24 -8.56 -8.54 16.54
N THR A 25 -9.15 -8.71 17.72
CA THR A 25 -9.90 -7.63 18.37
C THR A 25 -9.00 -6.45 18.73
N ASP A 26 -7.76 -6.71 19.10
CA ASP A 26 -6.79 -5.67 19.47
C ASP A 26 -6.49 -4.75 18.28
N GLU A 27 -6.27 -5.31 17.09
CA GLU A 27 -6.03 -4.54 15.86
C GLU A 27 -7.23 -3.64 15.52
N ARG A 28 -8.46 -4.15 15.67
CA ARG A 28 -9.67 -3.35 15.46
C ARG A 28 -9.82 -2.23 16.47
N ALA A 29 -9.56 -2.50 17.75
CA ALA A 29 -9.62 -1.50 18.80
C ALA A 29 -8.57 -0.40 18.57
N TYR A 30 -7.35 -0.79 18.17
CA TYR A 30 -6.26 0.10 17.83
C TYR A 30 -6.62 1.03 16.66
N GLN A 31 -7.06 0.47 15.52
CA GLN A 31 -7.45 1.29 14.36
C GLN A 31 -8.61 2.22 14.68
N ARG A 32 -9.61 1.76 15.46
CA ARG A 32 -10.71 2.61 15.90
C ARG A 32 -10.21 3.80 16.71
N GLN A 33 -9.29 3.58 17.64
CA GLN A 33 -8.73 4.65 18.46
C GLN A 33 -7.94 5.66 17.62
N LEU A 34 -7.12 5.19 16.67
CA LEU A 34 -6.36 6.05 15.77
C LEU A 34 -7.26 6.97 14.93
N VAL A 35 -8.30 6.42 14.31
CA VAL A 35 -9.20 7.19 13.44
C VAL A 35 -9.91 8.30 14.22
N MET A 36 -10.21 8.10 15.50
CA MET A 36 -10.86 9.11 16.34
C MET A 36 -9.98 10.34 16.61
N THR A 37 -8.65 10.23 16.45
CA THR A 37 -7.71 11.35 16.65
C THR A 37 -7.16 11.92 15.34
N MET A 38 -7.47 11.31 14.19
CA MET A 38 -6.96 11.74 12.88
C MET A 38 -7.57 13.06 12.41
N GLY A 39 -6.73 13.91 11.79
CA GLY A 39 -7.19 15.08 11.04
C GLY A 39 -7.81 14.69 9.70
N VAL A 40 -8.28 15.70 8.95
CA VAL A 40 -8.87 15.49 7.62
C VAL A 40 -7.84 14.93 6.62
N ALA A 41 -6.59 15.40 6.69
CA ALA A 41 -5.52 14.92 5.82
C ALA A 41 -5.18 13.44 6.10
N ASP A 42 -5.02 13.07 7.37
CA ASP A 42 -4.64 11.71 7.76
C ASP A 42 -5.76 10.71 7.48
N SER A 43 -7.00 11.08 7.80
CA SER A 43 -8.17 10.23 7.52
C SER A 43 -8.37 10.02 6.01
N GLN A 44 -8.08 11.02 5.17
CA GLN A 44 -8.14 10.86 3.73
C GLN A 44 -7.16 9.81 3.24
N LEU A 45 -5.91 9.84 3.70
CA LEU A 45 -4.87 8.89 3.31
C LEU A 45 -5.11 7.49 3.88
N PHE A 46 -5.64 7.41 5.11
CA PHE A 46 -5.95 6.16 5.77
C PHE A 46 -7.05 5.37 5.04
N PHE A 47 -8.15 6.04 4.64
CA PHE A 47 -9.26 5.39 3.94
C PHE A 47 -9.04 5.24 2.44
N TYR A 48 -8.16 6.04 1.83
CA TYR A 48 -7.80 5.92 0.42
C TYR A 48 -6.28 5.99 0.28
N PRO A 49 -5.60 4.83 0.40
CA PRO A 49 -4.15 4.76 0.34
C PRO A 49 -3.59 5.35 -0.94
N GLN A 50 -2.36 5.83 -0.89
CA GLN A 50 -1.64 6.29 -2.06
C GLN A 50 -0.89 5.12 -2.69
N LEU A 51 -1.16 4.83 -3.97
CA LEU A 51 -0.44 3.83 -4.75
C LEU A 51 0.46 4.53 -5.77
N LEU A 52 1.77 4.34 -5.66
CA LEU A 52 2.79 5.00 -6.46
C LEU A 52 3.54 3.99 -7.34
N PRO A 53 3.60 4.17 -8.67
CA PRO A 53 4.40 3.32 -9.53
C PRO A 53 5.88 3.73 -9.45
N ILE A 54 6.73 2.82 -8.96
CA ILE A 54 8.17 3.07 -8.81
C ILE A 54 8.95 2.68 -10.07
N HIS A 55 8.44 1.72 -10.85
CA HIS A 55 9.07 1.29 -12.08
C HIS A 55 9.12 2.34 -13.21
N THR A 56 8.30 3.40 -13.13
CA THR A 56 8.27 4.52 -14.09
C THR A 56 8.97 5.77 -13.58
N LEU A 57 9.67 5.68 -12.46
CA LEU A 57 10.25 6.84 -11.78
C LEU A 57 11.48 7.32 -12.56
N ASP A 58 11.44 8.58 -13.01
CA ASP A 58 12.60 9.22 -13.64
C ASP A 58 13.63 9.57 -12.56
N VAL A 59 14.77 8.87 -12.60
CA VAL A 59 15.90 8.99 -11.65
C VAL A 59 16.44 10.41 -11.57
N LYS A 60 16.24 11.24 -12.60
CA LYS A 60 16.70 12.64 -12.61
C LYS A 60 15.70 13.62 -12.01
N SER A 61 14.44 13.22 -11.86
CA SER A 61 13.39 14.07 -11.32
C SER A 61 13.22 13.80 -9.82
N THR A 62 13.21 14.86 -9.02
CA THR A 62 12.93 14.78 -7.57
C THR A 62 11.43 14.80 -7.25
N MET A 63 10.56 14.80 -8.27
CA MET A 63 9.12 14.82 -8.07
C MET A 63 8.59 13.40 -7.85
N LEU A 64 7.68 13.25 -6.88
CA LEU A 64 6.99 11.99 -6.63
C LEU A 64 6.12 11.63 -7.86
N PRO A 65 6.07 10.34 -8.25
CA PRO A 65 5.24 9.91 -9.35
C PRO A 65 3.75 10.17 -9.04
N ALA A 66 2.95 10.35 -10.10
CA ALA A 66 1.52 10.55 -9.93
C ALA A 66 0.87 9.30 -9.33
N ALA A 67 0.02 9.50 -8.31
CA ALA A 67 -0.69 8.40 -7.68
C ALA A 67 -1.68 7.73 -8.63
N VAL A 68 -1.72 6.41 -8.58
CA VAL A 68 -2.59 5.55 -9.38
C VAL A 68 -3.74 5.05 -8.50
N ARG A 69 -4.87 4.72 -9.12
CA ARG A 69 -6.04 4.17 -8.43
C ARG A 69 -5.69 2.86 -7.72
N CYS A 70 -6.10 2.71 -6.46
CA CYS A 70 -5.98 1.47 -5.69
C CYS A 70 -6.91 0.38 -6.25
N SER A 71 -6.41 -0.38 -7.20
CA SER A 71 -7.07 -1.55 -7.76
C SER A 71 -6.01 -2.49 -8.33
N GLU A 72 -6.21 -3.79 -8.17
CA GLU A 72 -5.36 -4.81 -8.79
C GLU A 72 -5.24 -4.64 -10.31
N SER A 73 -6.28 -4.12 -10.98
CA SER A 73 -6.25 -3.85 -12.43
C SER A 73 -5.19 -2.83 -12.87
N ARG A 74 -4.59 -2.11 -11.92
CA ARG A 74 -3.51 -1.15 -12.15
C ARG A 74 -2.13 -1.70 -11.81
N LEU A 75 -2.06 -2.88 -11.21
CA LEU A 75 -0.79 -3.56 -10.94
C LEU A 75 -0.39 -4.34 -12.20
N SER A 76 0.79 -4.02 -12.73
CA SER A 76 1.43 -4.79 -13.80
C SER A 76 2.40 -5.79 -13.20
N GLU A 77 2.46 -7.01 -13.74
CA GLU A 77 3.43 -8.03 -13.32
C GLU A 77 4.89 -7.59 -13.52
N GLU A 78 5.15 -6.64 -14.40
CA GLU A 78 6.47 -6.06 -14.65
C GLU A 78 6.77 -4.85 -13.75
N GLY A 79 5.79 -4.43 -12.95
CA GLY A 79 5.86 -3.19 -12.19
C GLY A 79 6.33 -3.38 -10.75
N ILE A 80 6.89 -2.31 -10.21
CA ILE A 80 7.12 -2.12 -8.78
C ILE A 80 6.23 -0.97 -8.33
N PHE A 81 5.52 -1.16 -7.22
CA PHE A 81 4.57 -0.18 -6.70
C PHE A 81 4.72 -0.01 -5.19
N LEU A 82 4.52 1.20 -4.71
CA LEU A 82 4.54 1.54 -3.29
C LEU A 82 3.12 1.96 -2.87
N LEU A 83 2.56 1.28 -1.87
CA LEU A 83 1.24 1.58 -1.31
C LEU A 83 1.40 2.11 0.11
N ALA A 84 0.97 3.34 0.38
CA ALA A 84 1.05 3.94 1.71
C ALA A 84 -0.31 4.44 2.20
N ASN A 85 -0.68 4.13 3.45
CA ASN A 85 -1.92 4.61 4.08
C ASN A 85 -1.68 5.50 5.32
N GLY A 86 -0.43 5.92 5.56
CA GLY A 86 -0.03 6.75 6.70
C GLY A 86 0.41 5.97 7.95
N LEU A 87 -0.02 4.72 8.12
CA LEU A 87 0.47 3.81 9.18
C LEU A 87 1.41 2.75 8.61
N HIS A 88 1.09 2.32 7.41
CA HIS A 88 1.65 1.22 6.68
C HIS A 88 2.08 1.74 5.30
N MET A 89 3.36 1.56 4.93
CA MET A 89 3.93 1.56 3.56
C MET A 89 4.35 0.19 2.91
N PHE A 90 3.52 -0.43 2.08
CA PHE A 90 3.87 -1.67 1.38
C PHE A 90 4.69 -1.41 0.12
N LEU A 91 5.69 -2.25 -0.14
CA LEU A 91 6.40 -2.30 -1.43
C LEU A 91 6.00 -3.59 -2.15
N TRP A 92 5.24 -3.44 -3.22
CA TRP A 92 4.79 -4.54 -4.07
C TRP A 92 5.73 -4.70 -5.27
N LEU A 93 6.10 -5.95 -5.54
CA LEU A 93 6.99 -6.35 -6.61
C LEU A 93 6.25 -7.36 -7.47
N GLY A 94 6.09 -7.07 -8.76
CA GLY A 94 5.52 -8.02 -9.70
C GLY A 94 6.48 -9.16 -9.99
N VAL A 95 5.94 -10.33 -10.35
CA VAL A 95 6.74 -11.55 -10.64
C VAL A 95 7.72 -11.38 -11.81
N SER A 96 7.38 -10.48 -12.74
CA SER A 96 8.16 -10.15 -13.94
C SER A 96 8.88 -8.81 -13.79
N SER A 97 9.09 -8.34 -12.55
CA SER A 97 9.80 -7.08 -12.28
C SER A 97 11.22 -7.07 -12.87
N PRO A 98 11.66 -5.96 -13.47
CA PRO A 98 12.94 -5.90 -14.15
C PRO A 98 14.10 -6.12 -13.16
N PRO A 99 15.03 -7.05 -13.45
CA PRO A 99 16.12 -7.40 -12.54
C PRO A 99 17.05 -6.22 -12.27
N GLU A 100 17.17 -5.27 -13.22
CA GLU A 100 17.95 -4.04 -13.05
C GLU A 100 17.45 -3.18 -11.88
N LEU A 101 16.13 -3.01 -11.74
CA LEU A 101 15.55 -2.27 -10.61
C LEU A 101 15.67 -3.06 -9.31
N ILE A 102 15.47 -4.38 -9.37
CA ILE A 102 15.64 -5.24 -8.19
C ILE A 102 17.06 -5.16 -7.67
N GLN A 103 18.05 -5.23 -8.55
CA GLN A 103 19.45 -5.10 -8.19
C GLN A 103 19.77 -3.69 -7.69
N GLY A 104 19.21 -2.65 -8.32
CA GLY A 104 19.41 -1.26 -7.89
C GLY A 104 18.82 -0.95 -6.50
N ILE A 105 17.69 -1.55 -6.14
CA ILE A 105 16.96 -1.27 -4.89
C ILE A 105 17.40 -2.22 -3.76
N PHE A 106 17.44 -3.53 -4.04
CA PHE A 106 17.66 -4.58 -3.03
C PHE A 106 19.06 -5.16 -3.06
N ASN A 107 19.88 -4.80 -4.06
CA ASN A 107 21.23 -5.34 -4.24
C ASN A 107 21.27 -6.89 -4.34
N VAL A 108 20.22 -7.47 -4.93
CA VAL A 108 20.12 -8.91 -5.23
C VAL A 108 19.88 -9.13 -6.72
N PRO A 109 20.30 -10.27 -7.29
CA PRO A 109 20.32 -10.44 -8.74
C PRO A 109 18.94 -10.73 -9.37
N SER A 110 17.96 -11.19 -8.60
CA SER A 110 16.62 -11.49 -9.13
C SER A 110 15.54 -11.52 -8.04
N PHE A 111 14.28 -11.51 -8.47
CA PHE A 111 13.10 -11.56 -7.61
C PHE A 111 13.11 -12.73 -6.63
N ALA A 112 13.56 -13.92 -7.06
CA ALA A 112 13.61 -15.12 -6.22
C ALA A 112 14.59 -15.02 -5.03
N HIS A 113 15.53 -14.07 -5.06
CA HIS A 113 16.50 -13.85 -3.99
C HIS A 113 16.02 -12.82 -2.96
N ILE A 114 14.87 -12.18 -3.19
CA ILE A 114 14.29 -11.23 -2.24
C ILE A 114 13.69 -12.04 -1.08
N ASN A 115 14.17 -11.78 0.13
CA ASN A 115 13.61 -12.37 1.34
C ASN A 115 12.66 -11.38 2.01
N THR A 116 11.37 -11.71 2.04
CA THR A 116 10.32 -10.90 2.66
C THR A 116 10.57 -10.67 4.16
N ASP A 117 11.18 -11.62 4.86
CA ASP A 117 11.44 -11.53 6.31
C ASP A 117 12.58 -10.54 6.63
N MET A 118 13.53 -10.40 5.72
CA MET A 118 14.65 -9.45 5.84
C MET A 118 14.26 -8.03 5.43
N VAL A 119 13.16 -7.86 4.70
CA VAL A 119 12.59 -6.58 4.25
C VAL A 119 11.43 -6.15 5.17
N SER A 120 11.44 -6.64 6.42
CA SER A 120 10.44 -6.32 7.45
C SER A 120 10.66 -4.92 8.05
N ILE A 121 10.57 -3.90 7.21
CA ILE A 121 10.14 -2.58 7.67
C ILE A 121 8.68 -2.80 8.08
N ILE A 122 8.38 -2.77 9.39
CA ILE A 122 7.09 -3.12 10.05
C ILE A 122 5.92 -3.27 9.07
N PHE A 123 5.53 -4.52 8.78
CA PHE A 123 4.42 -4.75 7.88
C PHE A 123 3.51 -5.93 8.20
N ILE A 124 2.27 -5.60 8.58
CA ILE A 124 1.16 -6.50 8.80
C ILE A 124 0.25 -6.48 7.56
N ALA A 125 -0.06 -7.70 7.12
CA ALA A 125 -1.19 -8.17 6.32
C ALA A 125 -1.48 -7.51 4.95
N PHE A 126 -1.23 -8.32 3.93
CA PHE A 126 -2.06 -8.42 2.72
C PHE A 126 -3.56 -8.32 3.07
N VAL A 127 -4.28 -7.40 2.43
CA VAL A 127 -5.69 -7.60 2.09
C VAL A 127 -5.91 -7.11 0.67
N VAL A 128 -6.14 -8.09 -0.20
CA VAL A 128 -6.79 -7.98 -1.51
C VAL A 128 -8.03 -7.08 -1.38
N ILE A 129 -8.09 -6.02 -2.19
CA ILE A 129 -9.33 -5.28 -2.47
C ILE A 129 -10.21 -6.11 -3.39
#